data_AF-A0A916HRM3-F1
#
_entry.id   AF-A0A916HRM3-F1
#
_cell.length_a   1.000
_cell.length_b   1.000
_cell.length_c   1.000
_cell.angle_alpha   90.00
_cell.angle_beta   90.00
_cell.angle_gamma   90.00
#
_symmetry.space_group_name_H-M   'P 1'
#
loop_
_entity.id
_entity.type
_entity.pdbx_description
1 polymer ?
#
loop_
_entity_poly.entity_id
_entity_poly.type
_entity_poly.pdbx_seq_one_letter_code
_entity_poly.pdbx_strand_id
1 'polypeptide(L)'
;MTELSKELKRQLGVIINRKGAIVSVIVGDEREIVIPVLSDYPLGRKHLRGVRCVHTHLKNEPLTQDDLTDLALLRLDYMAAIGVRDDGLPAEIYTAHLLPFNPEGKTYEIQPPTPFHAFDLEMDNFASSLEEEMGRAITRDVSDTRERAILVSVSTRHKDVQMESLEELKELARTDNVAVLDMVCQRPERLNPKYLMGTGKIKELIINALQKNASMIIFDQELTPTQVRELGDVTELKVIDRTQLILDIFARRAHSRDGKVQVELAQLKYLLPKLTGKGTSLSRLMGGIGGRGPGETKLETDRRRVQDRISHLEKELKSLSRGRFERRRKRAESGVPIISIVGYTNAGKSTLLNALTKSETLAEDKLFATLDTATRRLRFPRERDTVITDTVGFIK
;
A
#
# COMPACT_ATOMS: atom_id res chain seq x y z
N MET A 1 19.73 -14.72 -30.46
CA MET A 1 18.54 -13.93 -30.06
C MET A 1 18.17 -12.91 -31.13
N THR A 2 19.10 -12.06 -31.58
CA THR A 2 18.86 -11.06 -32.65
C THR A 2 18.43 -11.67 -33.98
N GLU A 3 19.07 -12.76 -34.41
CA GLU A 3 18.70 -13.48 -35.64
C GLU A 3 17.26 -13.99 -35.60
N LEU A 4 16.88 -14.68 -34.51
CA LEU A 4 15.52 -15.15 -34.28
C LEU A 4 14.52 -14.00 -34.20
N SER A 5 14.89 -12.90 -33.56
CA SER A 5 14.05 -11.70 -33.46
C SER A 5 13.75 -11.13 -34.85
N LYS A 6 14.75 -11.10 -35.74
CA LYS A 6 14.61 -10.68 -37.14
C LYS A 6 13.74 -11.64 -37.94
N GLU A 7 13.99 -12.95 -37.83
CA GLU A 7 13.22 -13.99 -38.53
C GLU A 7 11.74 -13.92 -38.16
N LEU A 8 11.45 -13.81 -36.85
CA LEU A 8 10.09 -13.72 -36.33
C LEU A 8 9.45 -12.35 -36.55
N LYS A 9 10.25 -11.31 -36.85
CA LYS A 9 9.86 -9.89 -36.85
C LYS A 9 9.21 -9.48 -35.53
N ARG A 10 9.76 -9.96 -34.42
CA ARG A 10 9.26 -9.73 -33.06
C ARG A 10 10.42 -9.50 -32.10
N GLN A 11 10.24 -8.63 -31.12
CA GLN A 11 11.20 -8.48 -30.04
C GLN A 11 11.25 -9.76 -29.20
N LEU A 12 12.45 -10.18 -28.83
CA LEU A 12 12.69 -11.30 -27.93
C LEU A 12 13.34 -10.78 -26.66
N GLY A 13 12.78 -11.14 -25.52
CA GLY A 13 13.30 -10.78 -24.20
C GLY A 13 13.70 -12.01 -23.40
N VAL A 14 14.68 -11.85 -22.53
CA VAL A 14 15.05 -12.82 -21.50
C VAL A 14 15.18 -12.12 -20.16
N ILE A 15 14.62 -12.75 -19.13
CA ILE A 15 14.86 -12.34 -17.75
C ILE A 15 15.97 -13.24 -17.20
N ILE A 16 16.99 -12.63 -16.61
CA ILE A 16 18.18 -13.32 -16.14
C ILE A 16 18.36 -13.00 -14.65
N ASN A 17 18.57 -14.02 -13.81
CA ASN A 17 18.86 -13.80 -12.39
C ASN A 17 20.34 -13.46 -12.16
N ARG A 18 20.70 -13.08 -10.92
CA ARG A 18 22.09 -12.77 -10.56
C ARG A 18 23.08 -13.90 -10.89
N LYS A 19 22.68 -15.17 -10.76
CA LYS A 19 23.52 -16.34 -11.12
C LYS A 19 23.71 -16.53 -12.63
N GLY A 20 23.16 -15.66 -13.48
CA GLY A 20 23.22 -15.77 -14.93
C GLY A 20 22.25 -16.77 -15.54
N ALA A 21 21.35 -17.38 -14.76
CA ALA A 21 20.36 -18.31 -15.28
C ALA A 21 19.18 -17.55 -15.91
N ILE A 22 18.74 -18.01 -17.09
CA ILE A 22 17.53 -17.51 -17.75
C ILE A 22 16.32 -18.04 -17.00
N VAL A 23 15.50 -17.14 -16.47
CA VAL A 23 14.31 -17.48 -15.66
C VAL A 23 13.02 -17.39 -16.46
N SER A 24 13.03 -16.58 -17.53
CA SER A 24 11.89 -16.42 -18.41
C SER A 24 12.35 -16.00 -19.80
N VAL A 25 11.64 -16.46 -20.83
CA VAL A 25 11.82 -16.06 -22.23
C VAL A 25 10.51 -15.41 -22.68
N ILE A 26 10.62 -14.24 -23.30
CA ILE A 26 9.52 -13.37 -23.68
C ILE A 26 9.53 -13.22 -25.19
N VAL A 27 8.36 -13.38 -25.81
CA VAL A 27 8.15 -13.09 -27.23
C VAL A 27 7.18 -11.90 -27.32
N GLY A 28 7.75 -10.72 -27.55
CA GLY A 28 7.03 -9.46 -27.69
C GLY A 28 6.40 -9.30 -29.07
N ASP A 29 6.03 -8.09 -29.45
CA ASP A 29 5.60 -7.76 -30.81
C ASP A 29 6.71 -6.99 -31.56
N GLU A 30 6.37 -6.21 -32.59
CA GLU A 30 7.36 -5.43 -33.33
C GLU A 30 7.90 -4.21 -32.54
N ARG A 31 7.24 -3.81 -31.44
CA ARG A 31 7.47 -2.55 -30.70
C ARG A 31 7.81 -2.74 -29.24
N GLU A 32 7.20 -3.73 -28.58
CA GLU A 32 7.28 -3.88 -27.13
C GLU A 32 7.38 -5.33 -26.69
N ILE A 33 7.85 -5.51 -25.45
CA ILE A 33 7.78 -6.76 -24.71
C ILE A 33 6.87 -6.57 -23.49
N VAL A 34 6.19 -7.64 -23.09
CA VAL A 34 5.41 -7.65 -21.84
C VAL A 34 6.12 -8.55 -20.85
N ILE A 35 6.69 -7.95 -19.80
CA ILE A 35 7.38 -8.71 -18.76
C ILE A 35 6.34 -9.46 -17.90
N PRO A 36 6.46 -10.79 -17.75
CA PRO A 36 5.51 -11.57 -16.97
C PRO A 36 5.65 -11.26 -15.47
N VAL A 37 4.62 -11.59 -14.69
CA VAL A 37 4.65 -11.43 -13.23
C VAL A 37 5.78 -12.27 -12.64
N LEU A 38 6.73 -11.61 -11.99
CA LEU A 38 7.95 -12.20 -11.42
C LEU A 38 7.69 -12.78 -10.02
N SER A 39 6.74 -13.69 -9.90
CA SER A 39 6.25 -14.22 -8.61
C SER A 39 7.34 -14.94 -7.79
N ASP A 40 8.30 -15.57 -8.46
CA ASP A 40 9.44 -16.24 -7.82
C ASP A 40 10.53 -15.25 -7.34
N TYR A 41 10.39 -13.98 -7.71
CA TYR A 41 11.29 -12.89 -7.35
C TYR A 41 10.51 -11.71 -6.74
N PRO A 42 9.90 -11.91 -5.55
CA PRO A 42 9.19 -10.83 -4.86
C PRO A 42 10.19 -9.77 -4.37
N LEU A 43 9.82 -8.49 -4.47
CA LEU A 43 10.71 -7.39 -4.06
C LEU A 43 10.90 -7.36 -2.54
N GLY A 44 9.83 -7.51 -1.77
CA GLY A 44 9.87 -7.51 -0.31
C GLY A 44 10.55 -6.28 0.27
N ARG A 45 11.65 -6.47 1.02
CA ARG A 45 12.48 -5.39 1.60
C ARG A 45 13.74 -5.06 0.77
N LYS A 46 13.96 -5.75 -0.36
CA LYS A 46 15.15 -5.53 -1.19
C LYS A 46 15.03 -4.23 -1.97
N HIS A 47 16.16 -3.65 -2.34
CA HIS A 47 16.16 -2.46 -3.19
C HIS A 47 16.04 -2.83 -4.66
N LEU A 48 16.61 -3.97 -5.05
CA LEU A 48 16.55 -4.48 -6.40
C LEU A 48 15.95 -5.89 -6.38
N ARG A 49 15.28 -6.29 -7.46
CA ARG A 49 14.53 -7.55 -7.52
C ARG A 49 15.45 -8.78 -7.58
N GLY A 50 16.68 -8.61 -8.02
CA GLY A 50 17.65 -9.70 -8.23
C GLY A 50 17.59 -10.28 -9.65
N VAL A 51 16.97 -9.57 -10.58
CA VAL A 51 16.83 -9.98 -11.98
C VAL A 51 17.01 -8.80 -12.91
N ARG A 52 17.56 -9.08 -14.09
CA ARG A 52 17.72 -8.12 -15.19
C ARG A 52 16.91 -8.55 -16.40
N CYS A 53 16.52 -7.59 -17.22
CA CYS A 53 15.88 -7.84 -18.50
C CYS A 53 16.85 -7.50 -19.63
N VAL A 54 17.00 -8.43 -20.57
CA VAL A 54 17.72 -8.21 -21.83
C VAL A 54 16.77 -8.54 -22.98
N HIS A 55 16.53 -7.60 -23.88
CA HIS A 55 15.65 -7.80 -25.03
C HIS A 55 16.25 -7.25 -26.32
N THR A 56 15.56 -7.44 -27.44
CA THR A 56 16.00 -6.98 -28.76
C THR A 56 15.16 -5.82 -29.25
N HIS A 57 15.81 -4.85 -29.89
CA HIS A 57 15.17 -3.76 -30.64
C HIS A 57 15.38 -3.97 -32.14
N LEU A 58 14.30 -4.12 -32.89
CA LEU A 58 14.35 -4.46 -34.32
C LEU A 58 15.01 -3.38 -35.19
N LYS A 59 15.08 -2.13 -34.71
CA LYS A 59 15.56 -0.96 -35.48
C LYS A 59 16.89 -0.36 -34.99
N ASN A 60 17.61 -1.06 -34.11
CA ASN A 60 18.79 -0.51 -33.41
C ASN A 60 18.50 0.89 -32.85
N GLU A 61 17.54 0.95 -31.95
CA GLU A 61 17.05 2.19 -31.33
C GLU A 61 17.30 2.17 -29.81
N PRO A 62 17.43 3.34 -29.17
CA PRO A 62 17.58 3.45 -27.72
C PRO A 62 16.45 2.81 -26.93
N LEU A 63 16.67 2.61 -25.62
CA LEU A 63 15.62 2.19 -24.69
C LEU A 63 14.41 3.12 -24.78
N THR A 64 13.22 2.53 -24.86
CA THR A 64 11.95 3.25 -24.90
C THR A 64 11.57 3.75 -23.51
N GLN A 65 10.60 4.67 -23.45
CA GLN A 65 10.06 5.13 -22.17
C GLN A 65 9.39 3.98 -21.39
N ASP A 66 8.83 2.98 -22.08
CA ASP A 66 8.21 1.82 -21.44
C ASP A 66 9.27 0.92 -20.80
N ASP A 67 10.42 0.70 -21.46
CA ASP A 67 11.55 -0.06 -20.89
C ASP A 67 12.06 0.56 -19.59
N LEU A 68 12.22 1.89 -19.59
CA LEU A 68 12.67 2.66 -18.42
C LEU A 68 11.62 2.67 -17.31
N THR A 69 10.34 2.67 -17.68
CA THR A 69 9.23 2.59 -16.74
C THR A 69 9.16 1.20 -16.09
N ASP A 70 9.35 0.14 -16.86
CA ASP A 70 9.40 -1.24 -16.36
C ASP A 70 10.63 -1.48 -15.48
N LEU A 71 11.80 -0.96 -15.86
CA LEU A 71 13.00 -0.94 -15.03
C LEU A 71 12.69 -0.37 -13.62
N ALA A 72 12.00 0.78 -13.57
CA ALA A 72 11.65 1.46 -12.33
C ALA A 72 10.55 0.77 -11.52
N LEU A 73 9.44 0.38 -12.15
CA LEU A 73 8.31 -0.24 -11.46
C LEU A 73 8.62 -1.65 -10.97
N LEU A 74 9.31 -2.44 -11.79
CA LEU A 74 9.69 -3.80 -11.43
C LEU A 74 10.97 -3.82 -10.60
N ARG A 75 11.67 -2.70 -10.44
CA ARG A 75 12.94 -2.62 -9.69
C ARG A 75 13.97 -3.61 -10.20
N LEU A 76 14.10 -3.72 -11.52
CA LEU A 76 15.07 -4.60 -12.15
C LEU A 76 16.49 -4.11 -11.82
N ASP A 77 17.42 -5.05 -11.70
CA ASP A 77 18.83 -4.76 -11.44
C ASP A 77 19.44 -4.02 -12.64
N TYR A 78 18.94 -4.31 -13.85
CA TYR A 78 19.42 -3.73 -15.11
C TYR A 78 18.41 -3.94 -16.24
N MET A 79 18.38 -3.02 -17.19
CA MET A 79 17.64 -3.12 -18.46
C MET A 79 18.60 -2.97 -19.63
N ALA A 80 18.52 -3.86 -20.62
CA ALA A 80 19.36 -3.82 -21.81
C ALA A 80 18.59 -4.18 -23.09
N ALA A 81 18.67 -3.32 -24.10
CA ALA A 81 18.16 -3.57 -25.45
C ALA A 81 19.32 -3.78 -26.41
N ILE A 82 19.31 -4.88 -27.16
CA ILE A 82 20.28 -5.18 -28.20
C ILE A 82 19.64 -4.84 -29.55
N GLY A 83 20.23 -3.89 -30.26
CA GLY A 83 19.81 -3.55 -31.61
C GLY A 83 20.04 -4.69 -32.60
N VAL A 84 19.12 -4.86 -33.53
CA VAL A 84 19.20 -5.87 -34.60
C VAL A 84 19.62 -5.18 -35.89
N ARG A 85 20.67 -5.68 -36.54
CA ARG A 85 21.12 -5.21 -37.86
C ARG A 85 20.32 -5.84 -39.00
N ASP A 86 20.45 -5.26 -40.19
CA ASP A 86 19.86 -5.78 -41.43
C ASP A 86 20.38 -7.16 -41.85
N ASP A 87 21.50 -7.63 -41.30
CA ASP A 87 22.02 -8.99 -41.48
C ASP A 87 21.53 -9.97 -40.40
N GLY A 88 20.90 -9.48 -39.32
CA GLY A 88 20.42 -10.26 -38.17
C GLY A 88 21.40 -10.33 -37.00
N LEU A 89 22.62 -9.82 -37.18
CA LEU A 89 23.63 -9.76 -36.13
C LEU A 89 23.34 -8.64 -35.13
N PRO A 90 23.88 -8.72 -33.91
CA PRO A 90 23.74 -7.66 -32.92
C PRO A 90 24.45 -6.37 -33.36
N ALA A 91 23.78 -5.25 -33.15
CA ALA A 91 24.28 -3.91 -33.37
C ALA A 91 24.86 -3.32 -32.08
N GLU A 92 24.31 -2.20 -31.62
CA GLU A 92 24.64 -1.58 -30.35
C GLU A 92 23.79 -2.20 -29.23
N ILE A 93 24.30 -2.15 -28.01
CA ILE A 93 23.54 -2.40 -26.80
C ILE A 93 23.26 -1.07 -26.10
N TYR A 94 22.00 -0.86 -25.76
CA TYR A 94 21.50 0.28 -25.01
C TYR A 94 21.13 -0.19 -23.63
N THR A 95 21.65 0.45 -22.59
CA THR A 95 21.52 -0.05 -21.23
C THR A 95 21.13 1.05 -20.26
N ALA A 96 20.39 0.66 -19.23
CA ALA A 96 20.01 1.54 -18.12
C ALA A 96 19.95 0.78 -16.81
N HIS A 97 20.20 1.51 -15.71
CA HIS A 97 20.09 1.00 -14.35
C HIS A 97 19.44 2.04 -13.44
N LEU A 98 18.94 1.59 -12.29
CA LEU A 98 18.33 2.47 -11.30
C LEU A 98 19.37 3.26 -10.52
N LEU A 99 19.02 4.50 -10.17
CA LEU A 99 19.85 5.32 -9.31
C LEU A 99 19.39 5.24 -7.84
N PRO A 100 20.31 5.33 -6.88
CA PRO A 100 19.99 5.63 -5.50
C PRO A 100 19.19 6.93 -5.37
N PHE A 101 18.54 7.11 -4.22
CA PHE A 101 17.90 8.39 -3.90
C PHE A 101 18.92 9.53 -4.04
N ASN A 102 18.59 10.53 -4.85
CA ASN A 102 19.46 11.64 -5.16
C ASN A 102 18.68 12.97 -5.12
N PRO A 103 19.35 14.10 -4.83
CA PRO A 103 18.69 15.42 -4.75
C PRO A 103 18.05 15.86 -6.08
N GLU A 104 18.54 15.37 -7.22
CA GLU A 104 18.02 15.69 -8.54
C GLU A 104 16.71 14.95 -8.87
N GLY A 105 16.33 13.96 -8.06
CA GLY A 105 15.13 13.15 -8.26
C GLY A 105 15.20 12.20 -9.46
N LYS A 106 16.40 11.96 -10.03
CA LYS A 106 16.58 11.04 -11.16
C LYS A 106 16.33 9.60 -10.74
N THR A 107 15.61 8.84 -11.55
CA THR A 107 15.25 7.44 -11.25
C THR A 107 16.23 6.43 -11.79
N TYR A 108 16.80 6.72 -12.95
CA TYR A 108 17.66 5.81 -13.68
C TYR A 108 18.74 6.60 -14.40
N GLU A 109 19.80 5.90 -14.77
CA GLU A 109 20.86 6.40 -15.64
C GLU A 109 20.90 5.55 -16.90
N ILE A 110 20.91 6.22 -18.05
CA ILE A 110 21.05 5.59 -19.36
C ILE A 110 22.51 5.71 -19.76
N GLN A 111 23.13 4.58 -20.10
CA GLN A 111 24.52 4.56 -20.54
C GLN A 111 24.62 4.88 -22.04
N PRO A 112 25.76 5.44 -22.49
CA PRO A 112 26.03 5.63 -23.91
C PRO A 112 25.93 4.30 -24.70
N PRO A 113 25.46 4.33 -25.96
CA PRO A 113 25.38 3.13 -26.78
C PRO A 113 26.78 2.55 -26.98
N THR A 114 26.90 1.24 -26.78
CA THR A 114 28.16 0.52 -26.94
C THR A 114 27.98 -0.58 -27.98
N PRO A 115 28.96 -0.82 -28.88
CA PRO A 115 28.89 -1.99 -29.75
C PRO A 115 28.76 -3.27 -28.92
N PHE A 116 27.84 -4.16 -29.28
CA PHE A 116 27.53 -5.35 -28.47
C PHE A 116 28.78 -6.19 -28.13
N HIS A 117 29.71 -6.33 -29.07
CA HIS A 117 30.96 -7.08 -28.88
C HIS A 117 31.97 -6.44 -27.92
N ALA A 118 31.83 -5.14 -27.66
CA ALA A 118 32.69 -4.37 -26.76
C ALA A 118 32.06 -4.17 -25.38
N PHE A 119 30.82 -4.62 -25.19
CA PHE A 119 30.14 -4.51 -23.91
C PHE A 119 30.66 -5.58 -22.94
N ASP A 120 31.26 -5.12 -21.86
CA ASP A 120 31.71 -5.95 -20.75
C ASP A 120 31.26 -5.32 -19.43
N LEU A 121 30.50 -6.07 -18.64
CA LEU A 121 29.99 -5.60 -17.35
C LEU A 121 29.88 -6.78 -16.38
N GLU A 122 30.63 -6.68 -15.28
CA GLU A 122 30.56 -7.62 -14.16
C GLU A 122 29.28 -7.39 -13.34
N MET A 123 28.18 -7.97 -13.81
CA MET A 123 26.84 -7.73 -13.27
C MET A 123 26.68 -8.01 -11.77
N ASP A 124 27.39 -9.00 -11.23
CA ASP A 124 27.30 -9.34 -9.81
C ASP A 124 27.92 -8.25 -8.92
N ASN A 125 29.07 -7.72 -9.33
CA ASN A 125 29.74 -6.62 -8.64
C ASN A 125 28.93 -5.33 -8.75
N PHE A 126 28.44 -5.04 -9.96
CA PHE A 126 27.59 -3.88 -10.23
C PHE A 126 26.30 -3.88 -9.38
N ALA A 127 25.53 -4.97 -9.42
CA ALA A 127 24.25 -5.04 -8.70
C ALA A 127 24.45 -4.96 -7.18
N SER A 128 25.52 -5.56 -6.67
CA SER A 128 25.85 -5.51 -5.24
C SER A 128 26.27 -4.11 -4.80
N SER A 129 27.10 -3.41 -5.58
CA SER A 129 27.50 -2.02 -5.24
C SER A 129 26.30 -1.08 -5.30
N LEU A 130 25.45 -1.20 -6.32
CA LEU A 130 24.25 -0.38 -6.46
C LEU A 130 23.30 -0.59 -5.28
N GLU A 131 23.05 -1.84 -4.88
CA GLU A 131 22.19 -2.15 -3.73
C GLU A 131 22.77 -1.60 -2.41
N GLU A 132 24.09 -1.61 -2.24
CA GLU A 132 24.75 -0.96 -1.11
C GLU A 132 24.58 0.57 -1.13
N GLU A 133 24.78 1.21 -2.28
CA GLU A 133 24.62 2.66 -2.44
C GLU A 133 23.17 3.11 -2.19
N MET A 134 22.19 2.39 -2.77
CA MET A 134 20.77 2.59 -2.49
C MET A 134 20.48 2.46 -0.99
N GLY A 135 21.21 1.56 -0.32
CA GLY A 135 21.11 1.41 1.11
C GLY A 135 21.68 2.58 1.91
N ARG A 136 22.79 3.18 1.48
CA ARG A 136 23.45 4.31 2.17
C ARG A 136 22.77 5.65 1.92
N ALA A 137 22.23 5.87 0.72
CA ALA A 137 21.63 7.14 0.28
C ALA A 137 20.37 7.52 1.08
N ILE A 138 19.73 6.55 1.72
CA ILE A 138 18.63 6.80 2.62
C ILE A 138 19.25 7.03 3.99
N THR A 139 19.10 8.24 4.54
CA THR A 139 19.51 8.58 5.90
C THR A 139 18.78 7.66 6.87
N ARG A 140 19.41 6.51 7.16
CA ARG A 140 18.84 5.46 7.99
C ARG A 140 19.04 5.85 9.43
N ASP A 141 17.93 6.00 10.15
CA ASP A 141 17.90 5.37 11.46
C ASP A 141 17.62 3.88 11.20
N VAL A 142 18.68 3.06 11.18
CA VAL A 142 18.55 1.59 10.97
C VAL A 142 17.64 0.98 12.04
N SER A 143 17.46 1.67 13.17
CA SER A 143 16.57 1.26 14.25
C SER A 143 15.08 1.54 13.98
N ASP A 144 14.74 2.38 12.99
CA ASP A 144 13.35 2.71 12.69
C ASP A 144 12.67 1.58 11.91
N THR A 145 11.98 0.72 12.64
CA THR A 145 11.24 -0.43 12.10
C THR A 145 9.81 -0.10 11.66
N ARG A 146 9.42 1.18 11.64
CA ARG A 146 8.06 1.60 11.28
C ARG A 146 7.74 1.32 9.81
N GLU A 147 6.46 1.11 9.50
CA GLU A 147 5.99 1.18 8.12
C GLU A 147 6.20 2.61 7.60
N ARG A 148 6.57 2.74 6.32
CA ARG A 148 6.88 4.02 5.69
C ARG A 148 5.88 4.30 4.57
N ALA A 149 5.21 5.44 4.64
CA ALA A 149 4.11 5.77 3.76
C ALA A 149 4.35 7.03 2.94
N ILE A 150 3.85 7.02 1.70
CA ILE A 150 3.49 8.24 0.98
C ILE A 150 1.99 8.45 1.14
N LEU A 151 1.59 9.66 1.55
CA LEU A 151 0.19 10.05 1.63
C LEU A 151 -0.25 10.67 0.30
N VAL A 152 -1.45 10.34 -0.15
CA VAL A 152 -1.95 10.76 -1.46
C VAL A 152 -3.37 11.28 -1.31
N SER A 153 -3.60 12.50 -1.78
CA SER A 153 -4.94 13.05 -1.97
C SER A 153 -5.20 13.27 -3.46
N VAL A 154 -6.30 12.71 -3.94
CA VAL A 154 -6.80 12.87 -5.30
C VAL A 154 -8.22 13.42 -5.25
N SER A 155 -8.37 14.69 -5.58
CA SER A 155 -9.68 15.34 -5.52
C SER A 155 -9.78 16.48 -6.52
N THR A 156 -11.00 16.79 -6.96
CA THR A 156 -11.31 17.99 -7.75
C THR A 156 -11.32 19.27 -6.90
N ARG A 157 -11.31 19.13 -5.56
CA ARG A 157 -11.25 20.24 -4.59
C ARG A 157 -9.97 21.06 -4.72
N HIS A 158 -10.02 22.30 -4.21
CA HIS A 158 -8.84 23.16 -4.12
C HIS A 158 -7.70 22.51 -3.32
N LYS A 159 -6.46 22.85 -3.70
CA LYS A 159 -5.25 22.26 -3.11
C LYS A 159 -5.16 22.49 -1.60
N ASP A 160 -5.59 23.66 -1.12
CA ASP A 160 -5.54 24.00 0.31
C ASP A 160 -6.41 23.06 1.14
N VAL A 161 -7.64 22.78 0.68
CA VAL A 161 -8.54 21.81 1.34
C VAL A 161 -7.96 20.40 1.35
N GLN A 162 -7.29 20.00 0.26
CA GLN A 162 -6.62 18.70 0.19
C GLN A 162 -5.42 18.64 1.15
N MET A 163 -4.67 19.73 1.27
CA MET A 163 -3.51 19.81 2.15
C MET A 163 -3.92 19.75 3.62
N GLU A 164 -5.00 20.42 4.00
CA GLU A 164 -5.57 20.28 5.35
C GLU A 164 -5.97 18.84 5.66
N SER A 165 -6.62 18.16 4.71
CA SER A 165 -7.00 16.75 4.83
C SER A 165 -5.78 15.84 4.96
N LEU A 166 -4.72 16.11 4.19
CA LEU A 166 -3.46 15.35 4.26
C LEU A 166 -2.71 15.57 5.57
N GLU A 167 -2.73 16.77 6.15
CA GLU A 167 -2.10 17.01 7.45
C GLU A 167 -2.86 16.26 8.56
N GLU A 168 -4.19 16.18 8.49
CA GLU A 168 -4.97 15.30 9.37
C GLU A 168 -4.64 13.82 9.13
N LEU A 169 -4.53 13.38 7.88
CA LEU A 169 -4.14 12.01 7.53
C LEU A 169 -2.74 11.65 8.04
N LYS A 170 -1.82 12.62 8.04
CA LYS A 170 -0.47 12.48 8.60
C LYS A 170 -0.51 12.29 10.11
N GLU A 171 -1.38 13.00 10.82
CA GLU A 171 -1.59 12.76 12.25
C GLU A 171 -2.21 11.38 12.54
N LEU A 172 -3.10 10.89 11.65
CA LEU A 172 -3.60 9.52 11.72
C LEU A 172 -2.47 8.50 11.51
N ALA A 173 -1.63 8.69 10.48
CA ALA A 173 -0.50 7.81 10.20
C ALA A 173 0.51 7.79 11.36
N ARG A 174 0.83 8.96 11.94
CA ARG A 174 1.66 9.08 13.16
C ARG A 174 1.06 8.31 14.33
N THR A 175 -0.26 8.41 14.50
CA THR A 175 -1.00 7.68 15.53
C THR A 175 -0.89 6.16 15.35
N ASP A 176 -0.88 5.66 14.12
CA ASP A 176 -0.68 4.24 13.80
C ASP A 176 0.80 3.81 13.75
N ASN A 177 1.72 4.65 14.23
CA ASN A 177 3.16 4.39 14.20
C ASN A 177 3.72 4.19 12.77
N VAL A 178 3.19 4.95 11.80
CA VAL A 178 3.64 4.97 10.40
C VAL A 178 4.47 6.24 10.16
N ALA A 179 5.65 6.09 9.56
CA ALA A 179 6.52 7.19 9.18
C ALA A 179 6.09 7.75 7.82
N VAL A 180 5.72 9.02 7.78
CA VAL A 180 5.30 9.70 6.54
C VAL A 180 6.53 10.28 5.84
N LEU A 181 6.80 9.79 4.63
CA LEU A 181 7.96 10.19 3.82
C LEU A 181 7.64 11.35 2.87
N ASP A 182 6.41 11.43 2.39
CA ASP A 182 5.97 12.42 1.41
C ASP A 182 4.45 12.57 1.40
N MET A 183 3.97 13.68 0.85
CA MET A 183 2.56 13.99 0.66
C MET A 183 2.30 14.49 -0.77
N VAL A 184 1.44 13.79 -1.50
CA VAL A 184 1.15 14.06 -2.91
C VAL A 184 -0.29 14.54 -3.06
N CYS A 185 -0.47 15.75 -3.57
CA CYS A 185 -1.77 16.29 -3.97
C CYS A 185 -1.93 16.24 -5.49
N GLN A 186 -2.95 15.53 -5.97
CA GLN A 186 -3.31 15.48 -7.38
C GLN A 186 -4.73 16.01 -7.60
N ARG A 187 -4.86 16.98 -8.50
CA ARG A 187 -6.16 17.57 -8.87
C ARG A 187 -6.50 17.25 -10.33
N PRO A 188 -7.15 16.11 -10.62
CA PRO A 188 -7.63 15.82 -11.95
C PRO A 188 -8.91 16.63 -12.25
N GLU A 189 -9.22 16.86 -13.53
CA GLU A 189 -10.52 17.42 -13.95
C GLU A 189 -11.67 16.47 -13.60
N ARG A 190 -11.43 15.17 -13.80
CA ARG A 190 -12.36 14.08 -13.44
C ARG A 190 -11.60 12.91 -12.87
N LEU A 191 -12.14 12.30 -11.82
CA LEU A 191 -11.57 11.11 -11.21
C LEU A 191 -11.65 9.91 -12.16
N ASN A 192 -10.54 9.21 -12.32
CA ASN A 192 -10.51 7.95 -13.05
C ASN A 192 -11.17 6.86 -12.19
N PRO A 193 -12.18 6.12 -12.69
CA PRO A 193 -12.86 5.10 -11.89
C PRO A 193 -11.95 3.94 -11.46
N LYS A 194 -10.86 3.66 -12.19
CA LYS A 194 -9.91 2.59 -11.88
C LYS A 194 -8.79 3.01 -10.94
N TYR A 195 -8.28 4.22 -11.09
CA TYR A 195 -7.02 4.65 -10.47
C TYR A 195 -7.10 5.97 -9.69
N LEU A 196 -8.27 6.62 -9.64
CA LEU A 196 -8.48 8.01 -9.19
C LEU A 196 -7.82 9.07 -10.07
N MET A 197 -6.62 8.80 -10.59
CA MET A 197 -5.85 9.65 -11.50
C MET A 197 -5.47 8.90 -12.79
N GLY A 198 -4.74 9.57 -13.69
CA GLY A 198 -4.24 8.94 -14.92
C GLY A 198 -3.19 7.85 -14.64
N THR A 199 -3.07 6.87 -15.54
CA THR A 199 -2.12 5.76 -15.43
C THR A 199 -0.67 6.25 -15.31
N GLY A 200 -0.28 7.25 -16.10
CA GLY A 200 1.06 7.85 -16.00
C GLY A 200 1.35 8.41 -14.61
N LYS A 201 0.39 9.11 -14.00
CA LYS A 201 0.54 9.66 -12.64
C LYS A 201 0.61 8.58 -11.56
N ILE A 202 -0.10 7.46 -11.72
CA ILE A 202 0.05 6.30 -10.84
C ILE A 202 1.45 5.69 -10.96
N LYS A 203 1.95 5.50 -12.19
CA LYS A 203 3.29 4.98 -12.40
C LYS A 203 4.35 5.91 -11.77
N GLU A 204 4.25 7.21 -12.00
CA GLU A 204 5.11 8.22 -11.37
C GLU A 204 5.05 8.17 -9.83
N LEU A 205 3.85 8.06 -9.25
CA LEU A 205 3.64 7.94 -7.81
C LEU A 205 4.33 6.69 -7.24
N ILE A 206 4.16 5.55 -7.90
CA ILE A 206 4.78 4.27 -7.46
C ILE A 206 6.30 4.35 -7.58
N ILE A 207 6.83 4.92 -8.67
CA ILE A 207 8.27 5.11 -8.85
C ILE A 207 8.84 5.99 -7.73
N ASN A 208 8.20 7.13 -7.44
CA ASN A 208 8.60 8.00 -6.32
C ASN A 208 8.54 7.25 -4.97
N ALA A 209 7.47 6.49 -4.73
CA ALA A 209 7.32 5.68 -3.52
C ALA A 209 8.45 4.66 -3.37
N LEU A 210 8.81 3.97 -4.45
CA LEU A 210 9.90 3.01 -4.47
C LEU A 210 11.26 3.70 -4.26
N GLN A 211 11.54 4.83 -4.91
CA GLN A 211 12.79 5.58 -4.73
C GLN A 211 13.00 6.04 -3.28
N LYS A 212 11.91 6.48 -2.63
CA LYS A 212 11.93 6.87 -1.21
C LYS A 212 11.88 5.67 -0.25
N ASN A 213 11.86 4.44 -0.76
CA ASN A 213 11.71 3.21 0.01
C ASN A 213 10.45 3.20 0.92
N ALA A 214 9.36 3.76 0.41
CA ALA A 214 8.06 3.58 1.02
C ALA A 214 7.66 2.10 0.98
N SER A 215 7.07 1.60 2.06
CA SER A 215 6.48 0.25 2.11
C SER A 215 5.00 0.26 1.75
N MET A 216 4.37 1.45 1.76
CA MET A 216 2.94 1.60 1.52
C MET A 216 2.56 2.96 0.94
N ILE A 217 1.37 3.02 0.35
CA ILE A 217 0.72 4.23 -0.11
C ILE A 217 -0.63 4.34 0.61
N ILE A 218 -0.89 5.51 1.20
CA ILE A 218 -2.13 5.78 1.94
C ILE A 218 -2.92 6.84 1.16
N PHE A 219 -4.09 6.44 0.67
CA PHE A 219 -5.03 7.34 0.00
C PHE A 219 -5.93 8.02 1.04
N ASP A 220 -6.08 9.33 0.91
CA ASP A 220 -7.03 10.10 1.73
C ASP A 220 -8.49 9.76 1.38
N GLN A 221 -8.75 9.38 0.14
CA GLN A 221 -10.08 8.99 -0.33
C GLN A 221 -10.33 7.50 -0.07
N GLU A 222 -11.59 7.16 0.19
CA GLU A 222 -12.04 5.78 0.26
C GLU A 222 -11.94 5.09 -1.11
N LEU A 223 -11.23 3.97 -1.16
CA LEU A 223 -11.03 3.23 -2.40
C LEU A 223 -12.14 2.20 -2.62
N THR A 224 -12.70 2.20 -3.83
CA THR A 224 -13.65 1.16 -4.27
C THR A 224 -12.94 -0.20 -4.44
N PRO A 225 -13.67 -1.34 -4.39
CA PRO A 225 -13.07 -2.66 -4.61
C PRO A 225 -12.30 -2.78 -5.93
N THR A 226 -12.82 -2.16 -7.00
CA THR A 226 -12.14 -2.12 -8.30
C THR A 226 -10.82 -1.36 -8.23
N GLN A 227 -10.80 -0.21 -7.55
CA GLN A 227 -9.56 0.58 -7.39
C GLN A 227 -8.51 -0.16 -6.58
N VAL A 228 -8.90 -0.81 -5.48
CA VAL A 228 -7.96 -1.61 -4.67
C VAL A 228 -7.34 -2.73 -5.49
N ARG A 229 -8.14 -3.41 -6.32
CA ARG A 229 -7.64 -4.46 -7.21
C ARG A 229 -6.68 -3.90 -8.26
N GLU A 230 -7.10 -2.89 -9.00
CA GLU A 230 -6.33 -2.32 -10.10
C GLU A 230 -5.02 -1.68 -9.61
N LEU A 231 -5.02 -1.02 -8.44
CA LEU A 231 -3.78 -0.53 -7.81
C LEU A 231 -2.87 -1.69 -7.37
N GLY A 232 -3.45 -2.74 -6.79
CA GLY A 232 -2.70 -3.93 -6.37
C GLY A 232 -2.13 -4.78 -7.52
N ASP A 233 -2.66 -4.62 -8.73
CA ASP A 233 -2.12 -5.26 -9.94
C ASP A 233 -0.93 -4.47 -10.53
N VAL A 234 -0.81 -3.17 -10.22
CA VAL A 234 0.26 -2.28 -10.75
C VAL A 234 1.42 -2.12 -9.76
N THR A 235 1.21 -2.36 -8.47
CA THR A 235 2.28 -2.26 -7.45
C THR A 235 2.25 -3.37 -6.41
N GLU A 236 3.44 -3.80 -5.98
CA GLU A 236 3.62 -4.68 -4.83
C GLU A 236 3.55 -3.94 -3.48
N LEU A 237 3.52 -2.60 -3.49
CA LEU A 237 3.38 -1.80 -2.29
C LEU A 237 2.01 -2.03 -1.64
N LYS A 238 1.97 -1.99 -0.31
CA LYS A 238 0.71 -2.04 0.44
C LYS A 238 -0.08 -0.76 0.14
N VAL A 239 -1.28 -0.88 -0.43
CA VAL A 239 -2.16 0.26 -0.69
C VAL A 239 -3.33 0.19 0.28
N ILE A 240 -3.51 1.25 1.07
CA ILE A 240 -4.66 1.41 1.96
C ILE A 240 -5.28 2.78 1.78
N ASP A 241 -6.49 2.95 2.31
CA ASP A 241 -7.18 4.24 2.36
C ASP A 241 -7.35 4.72 3.81
N ARG A 242 -7.88 5.94 3.95
CA ARG A 242 -8.17 6.59 5.23
C ARG A 242 -9.02 5.72 6.15
N THR A 243 -10.05 5.06 5.62
CA THR A 243 -10.94 4.20 6.40
C THR A 243 -10.18 3.00 6.96
N GLN A 244 -9.36 2.32 6.16
CA GLN A 244 -8.54 1.22 6.64
C GLN A 244 -7.54 1.69 7.71
N LEU A 245 -6.88 2.83 7.51
CA LEU A 245 -5.95 3.40 8.50
C LEU A 245 -6.64 3.67 9.85
N ILE A 246 -7.84 4.25 9.82
CA ILE A 246 -8.63 4.50 11.04
C ILE A 246 -8.99 3.18 11.75
N LEU A 247 -9.40 2.17 10.99
CA LEU A 247 -9.72 0.85 11.54
C LEU A 247 -8.50 0.18 12.17
N ASP A 248 -7.31 0.35 11.58
CA ASP A 248 -6.05 -0.18 12.11
C ASP A 248 -5.66 0.52 13.43
N ILE A 249 -5.83 1.85 13.52
CA ILE A 249 -5.66 2.61 14.77
C ILE A 249 -6.62 2.09 15.84
N PHE A 250 -7.89 1.88 15.50
CA PHE A 250 -8.88 1.35 16.43
C PHE A 250 -8.52 -0.07 16.88
N ALA A 251 -7.99 -0.91 16.00
CA ALA A 251 -7.62 -2.28 16.34
C ALA A 251 -6.50 -2.31 17.39
N ARG A 252 -5.52 -1.39 17.28
CA ARG A 252 -4.43 -1.26 18.27
C ARG A 252 -4.89 -0.73 19.62
N ARG A 253 -5.95 0.09 19.63
CA ARG A 253 -6.47 0.76 20.85
C ARG A 253 -7.64 0.02 21.50
N ALA A 254 -8.23 -0.98 20.84
CA ALA A 254 -9.31 -1.78 21.38
C ALA A 254 -8.79 -2.76 22.46
N HIS A 255 -8.89 -2.36 23.73
CA HIS A 255 -8.48 -3.20 24.86
C HIS A 255 -9.65 -4.00 25.42
N SER A 256 -10.84 -3.41 25.47
CA SER A 256 -12.04 -4.09 25.95
C SER A 256 -12.54 -5.16 24.96
N ARG A 257 -13.20 -6.20 25.48
CA ARG A 257 -13.83 -7.24 24.64
C ARG A 257 -14.85 -6.64 23.67
N ASP A 258 -15.62 -5.66 24.12
CA ASP A 258 -16.63 -5.00 23.29
C ASP A 258 -16.00 -4.18 22.17
N GLY A 259 -14.96 -3.39 22.49
CA GLY A 259 -14.19 -2.65 21.50
C GLY A 259 -13.56 -3.59 20.47
N LYS A 260 -12.94 -4.69 20.90
CA LYS A 260 -12.32 -5.68 20.00
C LYS A 260 -13.34 -6.28 19.02
N VAL A 261 -14.50 -6.72 19.53
CA VAL A 261 -15.56 -7.29 18.69
C VAL A 261 -16.11 -6.26 17.71
N GLN A 262 -16.31 -5.01 18.12
CA GLN A 262 -16.80 -3.95 17.24
C GLN A 262 -15.81 -3.60 16.13
N VAL A 263 -14.52 -3.48 16.46
CA VAL A 263 -13.48 -3.14 15.49
C VAL A 263 -13.25 -4.29 14.51
N GLU A 264 -13.16 -5.53 14.99
CA GLU A 264 -13.02 -6.71 14.12
C GLU A 264 -14.21 -6.82 13.16
N LEU A 265 -15.44 -6.61 13.67
CA LEU A 265 -16.64 -6.61 12.84
C LEU A 265 -16.58 -5.52 11.75
N ALA A 266 -16.14 -4.32 12.10
CA ALA A 266 -16.00 -3.21 11.16
C ALA A 266 -14.93 -3.52 10.09
N GLN A 267 -13.77 -4.04 10.49
CA GLN A 267 -12.70 -4.47 9.57
C GLN A 267 -13.19 -5.53 8.59
N LEU A 268 -13.90 -6.55 9.06
CA LEU A 268 -14.40 -7.62 8.19
C LEU A 268 -15.49 -7.12 7.24
N LYS A 269 -16.41 -6.26 7.70
CA LYS A 269 -17.44 -5.65 6.83
C LYS A 269 -16.81 -4.77 5.76
N TYR A 270 -15.72 -4.07 6.10
CA TYR A 270 -14.98 -3.24 5.16
C TYR A 270 -14.18 -4.06 4.13
N LEU A 271 -13.55 -5.13 4.60
CA LEU A 271 -12.70 -6.00 3.78
C LEU A 271 -13.53 -6.87 2.84
N LEU A 272 -14.67 -7.41 3.28
CA LEU A 272 -15.51 -8.36 2.53
C LEU A 272 -15.80 -7.95 1.08
N PRO A 273 -16.27 -6.72 0.77
CA PRO A 273 -16.50 -6.31 -0.62
C PRO A 273 -15.20 -6.19 -1.42
N LYS A 274 -14.06 -5.94 -0.75
CA LYS A 274 -12.73 -5.76 -1.34
C LYS A 274 -11.93 -7.07 -1.49
N LEU A 275 -12.41 -8.18 -0.93
CA LEU A 275 -11.85 -9.52 -1.15
C LEU A 275 -12.04 -9.92 -2.61
N THR A 276 -11.08 -9.53 -3.43
CA THR A 276 -10.99 -9.81 -4.85
C THR A 276 -9.75 -10.66 -5.12
N GLY A 277 -9.83 -11.51 -6.14
CA GLY A 277 -8.92 -12.63 -6.31
C GLY A 277 -7.56 -12.24 -6.86
N LYS A 278 -6.56 -12.08 -5.97
CA LYS A 278 -5.14 -12.25 -6.33
C LYS A 278 -4.84 -13.67 -6.89
N GLY A 279 -5.80 -14.59 -6.84
CA GLY A 279 -5.70 -15.96 -7.36
C GLY A 279 -6.02 -16.16 -8.85
N THR A 280 -6.35 -15.11 -9.61
CA THR A 280 -6.68 -15.27 -11.05
C THR A 280 -5.49 -15.65 -11.93
N SER A 281 -4.26 -15.54 -11.42
CA SER A 281 -3.06 -16.07 -12.09
C SER A 281 -2.85 -17.58 -11.86
N LEU A 282 -3.34 -18.14 -10.74
CA LEU A 282 -3.32 -19.58 -10.48
C LEU A 282 -4.53 -20.31 -11.09
N SER A 283 -5.69 -19.64 -11.18
CA SER A 283 -6.91 -20.22 -11.76
C SER A 283 -6.80 -20.44 -13.27
N ARG A 284 -6.03 -19.62 -14.01
CA ARG A 284 -5.87 -19.79 -15.47
C ARG A 284 -4.95 -20.94 -15.85
N LEU A 285 -3.90 -21.23 -15.06
CA LEU A 285 -3.02 -22.38 -15.29
C LEU A 285 -3.67 -23.73 -14.95
N MET A 286 -4.72 -23.73 -14.12
CA MET A 286 -5.48 -24.95 -13.78
C MET A 286 -6.74 -25.13 -14.65
N GLY A 287 -6.92 -24.31 -15.70
CA GLY A 287 -8.10 -24.32 -16.58
C GLY A 287 -7.93 -25.01 -17.93
N GLY A 288 -6.77 -25.63 -18.19
CA GLY A 288 -6.43 -26.15 -19.53
C GLY A 288 -6.99 -27.53 -19.88
N ILE A 289 -7.28 -28.41 -18.91
CA ILE A 289 -7.70 -29.78 -19.21
C ILE A 289 -8.71 -30.26 -18.16
N GLY A 290 -9.98 -30.36 -18.56
CA GLY A 290 -10.99 -31.29 -18.03
C GLY A 290 -11.05 -31.51 -16.52
N GLY A 291 -11.80 -30.66 -15.80
CA GLY A 291 -12.21 -30.90 -14.43
C GLY A 291 -13.65 -30.45 -14.18
N ARG A 292 -14.64 -31.20 -14.68
CA ARG A 292 -16.04 -31.05 -14.27
C ARG A 292 -16.18 -31.59 -12.85
N GLY A 293 -16.02 -30.74 -11.84
CA GLY A 293 -16.39 -30.99 -10.46
C GLY A 293 -17.00 -29.72 -9.85
N PRO A 294 -17.98 -29.83 -8.95
CA PRO A 294 -18.53 -28.68 -8.23
C PRO A 294 -17.54 -28.26 -7.13
N GLY A 295 -16.38 -27.75 -7.52
CA GLY A 295 -15.38 -27.21 -6.60
C GLY A 295 -15.63 -25.72 -6.39
N GLU A 296 -16.12 -25.35 -5.20
CA GLU A 296 -16.18 -23.96 -4.75
C GLU A 296 -14.80 -23.32 -4.95
N THR A 297 -14.75 -22.15 -5.59
CA THR A 297 -13.46 -21.48 -5.81
C THR A 297 -12.88 -21.09 -4.45
N LYS A 298 -11.55 -21.17 -4.27
CA LYS A 298 -10.87 -20.79 -3.00
C LYS A 298 -11.35 -19.43 -2.46
N LEU A 299 -11.66 -18.52 -3.38
CA LEU A 299 -12.16 -17.18 -3.13
C LEU A 299 -13.60 -17.17 -2.55
N GLU A 300 -14.49 -18.01 -3.08
CA GLU A 300 -15.83 -18.20 -2.53
C GLU A 300 -15.79 -18.79 -1.13
N THR A 301 -14.97 -19.83 -0.90
CA THR A 301 -14.78 -20.41 0.43
C THR A 301 -14.25 -19.36 1.42
N ASP A 302 -13.30 -18.52 1.02
CA ASP A 302 -12.77 -17.45 1.87
C ASP A 302 -13.82 -16.37 2.17
N ARG A 303 -14.65 -15.98 1.18
CA ARG A 303 -15.76 -15.04 1.39
C ARG A 303 -16.79 -15.62 2.37
N ARG A 304 -17.12 -16.90 2.23
CA ARG A 304 -18.05 -17.59 3.12
C ARG A 304 -17.55 -17.62 4.57
N ARG A 305 -16.27 -17.95 4.77
CA ARG A 305 -15.64 -17.91 6.11
C ARG A 305 -15.72 -16.52 6.76
N VAL A 306 -15.49 -15.47 5.97
CA VAL A 306 -15.61 -14.08 6.46
C VAL A 306 -17.07 -13.75 6.83
N GLN A 307 -18.03 -14.17 6.02
CA GLN A 307 -19.47 -13.97 6.32
C GLN A 307 -19.91 -14.74 7.58
N ASP A 308 -19.44 -15.96 7.78
CA ASP A 308 -19.72 -16.75 8.98
C ASP A 308 -19.12 -16.07 10.23
N ARG A 309 -17.90 -15.54 10.12
CA ARG A 309 -17.26 -14.77 11.19
C ARG A 309 -18.02 -13.49 11.52
N ILE A 310 -18.46 -12.73 10.50
CA ILE A 310 -19.31 -11.56 10.69
C ILE A 310 -20.58 -11.94 11.44
N SER A 311 -21.27 -13.00 11.02
CA SER A 311 -22.49 -13.49 11.65
C SER A 311 -22.29 -13.89 13.12
N HIS A 312 -21.13 -14.46 13.44
CA HIS A 312 -20.75 -14.80 14.82
C HIS A 312 -20.52 -13.54 15.66
N LEU A 313 -19.71 -12.60 15.17
CA LEU A 313 -19.40 -11.34 15.87
C LEU A 313 -20.66 -10.47 16.08
N GLU A 314 -21.61 -10.46 15.14
CA GLU A 314 -22.89 -9.77 15.30
C GLU A 314 -23.74 -10.34 16.44
N LYS A 315 -23.76 -11.68 16.59
CA LYS A 315 -24.44 -12.34 17.70
C LYS A 315 -23.75 -12.02 19.04
N GLU A 316 -22.41 -12.04 19.05
CA GLU A 316 -21.63 -11.67 20.23
C GLU A 316 -21.89 -10.21 20.63
N LEU A 317 -21.86 -9.27 19.69
CA LEU A 317 -22.14 -7.86 19.92
C LEU A 317 -23.55 -7.63 20.48
N LYS A 318 -24.55 -8.39 19.98
CA LYS A 318 -25.92 -8.34 20.50
C LYS A 318 -26.00 -8.80 21.96
N SER A 319 -25.22 -9.81 22.35
CA SER A 319 -25.14 -10.28 23.74
C SER A 319 -24.50 -9.23 24.66
N LEU A 320 -23.39 -8.61 24.24
CA LEU A 320 -22.69 -7.56 24.97
C LEU A 320 -23.56 -6.31 25.16
N SER A 321 -24.38 -6.00 24.15
CA SER A 321 -25.32 -4.87 24.18
C SER A 321 -26.41 -5.03 25.23
N ARG A 322 -26.89 -6.26 25.49
CA ARG A 322 -27.84 -6.55 26.58
C ARG A 322 -27.26 -6.20 27.95
N GLY A 323 -26.02 -6.63 28.21
CA GLY A 323 -25.33 -6.32 29.47
C GLY A 323 -25.05 -4.81 29.68
N ARG A 324 -24.90 -4.04 28.60
CA ARG A 324 -24.83 -2.56 28.66
C ARG A 324 -26.19 -1.92 28.95
N PHE A 325 -27.27 -2.44 28.36
CA PHE A 325 -28.62 -1.94 28.58
C PHE A 325 -29.03 -2.11 30.05
N GLU A 326 -28.81 -3.28 30.64
CA GLU A 326 -29.12 -3.55 32.06
C GLU A 326 -28.33 -2.62 33.01
N ARG A 327 -27.04 -2.38 32.73
CA ARG A 327 -26.23 -1.43 33.51
C ARG A 327 -26.74 0.01 33.41
N ARG A 328 -27.19 0.44 32.22
CA ARG A 328 -27.81 1.76 32.04
C ARG A 328 -29.17 1.85 32.74
N ARG A 329 -30.00 0.80 32.65
CA ARG A 329 -31.32 0.75 33.30
C ARG A 329 -31.21 0.88 34.82
N LYS A 330 -30.33 0.10 35.46
CA LYS A 330 -30.06 0.20 36.91
C LYS A 330 -29.61 1.59 37.34
N ARG A 331 -28.81 2.29 36.51
CA ARG A 331 -28.36 3.66 36.80
C ARG A 331 -29.48 4.68 36.69
N ALA A 332 -30.33 4.56 35.68
CA ALA A 332 -31.51 5.40 35.53
C ALA A 332 -32.49 5.20 36.70
N GLU A 333 -32.74 3.95 37.10
CA GLU A 333 -33.56 3.60 38.27
C GLU A 333 -32.98 4.20 39.57
N SER A 334 -31.66 4.32 39.70
CA SER A 334 -31.00 4.94 40.86
C SER A 334 -30.97 6.47 40.85
N GLY A 335 -31.50 7.14 39.82
CA GLY A 335 -31.56 8.61 39.74
C GLY A 335 -30.21 9.32 39.55
N VAL A 336 -29.15 8.59 39.18
CA VAL A 336 -27.80 9.13 39.00
C VAL A 336 -27.68 9.86 37.64
N PRO A 337 -27.38 11.17 37.60
CA PRO A 337 -27.22 11.91 36.35
C PRO A 337 -26.01 11.41 35.53
N ILE A 338 -26.16 11.39 34.20
CA ILE A 338 -25.12 10.96 33.25
C ILE A 338 -24.75 12.13 32.36
N ILE A 339 -23.46 12.47 32.31
CA ILE A 339 -22.87 13.52 31.48
C ILE A 339 -21.92 12.85 30.47
N SER A 340 -22.01 13.25 29.22
CA SER A 340 -21.12 12.78 28.15
C SER A 340 -20.32 13.95 27.57
N ILE A 341 -19.01 13.77 27.43
CA ILE A 341 -18.14 14.75 26.76
C ILE A 341 -17.99 14.34 25.30
N VAL A 342 -18.34 15.23 24.37
CA VAL A 342 -18.28 15.00 22.91
C VAL A 342 -17.45 16.08 22.23
N GLY A 343 -16.84 15.77 21.09
CA GLY A 343 -15.99 16.71 20.35
C GLY A 343 -14.92 16.00 19.51
N TYR A 344 -14.19 16.76 18.69
CA TYR A 344 -13.14 16.22 17.81
C TYR A 344 -12.00 15.54 18.57
N THR A 345 -11.33 14.59 17.92
CA THR A 345 -10.08 14.00 18.42
C THR A 345 -9.06 15.09 18.74
N ASN A 346 -8.30 14.91 19.82
CA ASN A 346 -7.32 15.88 20.33
C ASN A 346 -7.87 17.27 20.77
N ALA A 347 -9.19 17.43 20.94
CA ALA A 347 -9.78 18.67 21.47
C ALA A 347 -9.68 18.82 23.00
N GLY A 348 -8.84 18.03 23.68
CA GLY A 348 -8.68 18.08 25.14
C GLY A 348 -9.79 17.40 25.97
N LYS A 349 -10.64 16.56 25.36
CA LYS A 349 -11.76 15.86 26.06
C LYS A 349 -11.29 15.05 27.27
N SER A 350 -10.26 14.21 27.08
CA SER A 350 -9.72 13.35 28.15
C SER A 350 -8.97 14.17 29.20
N THR A 351 -8.30 15.26 28.80
CA THR A 351 -7.70 16.24 29.71
C THR A 351 -8.75 16.90 30.61
N LEU A 352 -9.90 17.29 30.04
CA LEU A 352 -11.03 17.84 30.80
C LEU A 352 -11.60 16.80 31.78
N LEU A 353 -11.77 15.54 31.35
CA LEU A 353 -12.21 14.46 32.24
C LEU A 353 -11.26 14.31 33.42
N ASN A 354 -9.95 14.27 33.17
CA ASN A 354 -8.93 14.15 34.22
C ASN A 354 -8.98 15.30 35.21
N ALA A 355 -9.06 16.55 34.71
CA ALA A 355 -9.15 17.74 35.54
C ALA A 355 -10.39 17.71 36.44
N LEU A 356 -11.54 17.28 35.91
CA LEU A 356 -12.79 17.19 36.67
C LEU A 356 -12.77 16.06 37.70
N THR A 357 -12.22 14.90 37.34
CA THR A 357 -12.33 13.67 38.15
C THR A 357 -11.10 13.36 39.01
N LYS A 358 -10.04 14.15 38.92
CA LYS A 358 -8.70 13.86 39.49
C LYS A 358 -8.23 12.44 39.14
N SER A 359 -8.54 11.99 37.92
CA SER A 359 -8.17 10.65 37.46
C SER A 359 -6.99 10.70 36.49
N GLU A 360 -6.30 9.57 36.36
CA GLU A 360 -5.19 9.36 35.44
C GLU A 360 -5.67 8.65 34.16
N THR A 361 -6.74 9.13 33.51
CA THR A 361 -7.06 8.58 32.17
C THR A 361 -5.97 9.00 31.18
N LEU A 362 -5.55 8.08 30.31
CA LEU A 362 -4.53 8.32 29.29
C LEU A 362 -4.94 9.50 28.41
N ALA A 363 -4.26 10.62 28.58
CA ALA A 363 -4.35 11.78 27.72
C ALA A 363 -3.02 11.90 26.96
N GLU A 364 -2.96 11.35 25.76
CA GLU A 364 -1.82 11.49 24.85
C GLU A 364 -2.16 12.48 23.75
N ASP A 365 -1.17 13.23 23.27
CA ASP A 365 -1.24 14.07 22.08
C ASP A 365 -1.23 13.20 20.81
N LYS A 366 -2.28 12.38 20.64
CA LYS A 366 -2.51 11.47 19.52
C LYS A 366 -3.99 11.38 19.20
N LEU A 367 -4.33 11.14 17.94
CA LEU A 367 -5.72 10.93 17.56
C LEU A 367 -6.26 9.64 18.18
N PHE A 368 -7.56 9.64 18.51
CA PHE A 368 -8.24 8.51 19.15
C PHE A 368 -7.62 8.00 20.46
N ALA A 369 -6.99 8.88 21.26
CA ALA A 369 -6.50 8.60 22.62
C ALA A 369 -7.37 7.59 23.40
N THR A 370 -8.69 7.78 23.35
CA THR A 370 -9.69 6.96 24.04
C THR A 370 -10.65 6.30 23.02
N LEU A 371 -10.59 4.97 22.88
CA LEU A 371 -11.60 4.20 22.13
C LEU A 371 -12.65 3.59 23.08
N ASP A 372 -12.19 2.99 24.18
CA ASP A 372 -13.07 2.43 25.19
C ASP A 372 -13.67 3.57 26.04
N THR A 373 -15.00 3.69 26.05
CA THR A 373 -15.70 4.74 26.83
C THR A 373 -15.29 4.68 28.30
N ALA A 374 -14.61 5.73 28.79
CA ALA A 374 -14.18 5.82 30.18
C ALA A 374 -15.26 6.51 31.01
N THR A 375 -15.98 5.72 31.82
CA THR A 375 -16.98 6.25 32.75
C THR A 375 -16.36 6.43 34.14
N ARG A 376 -16.55 7.60 34.75
CA ARG A 376 -16.07 7.94 36.11
C ARG A 376 -17.19 8.57 36.94
N ARG A 377 -17.16 8.33 38.25
CA ARG A 377 -18.03 9.02 39.21
C ARG A 377 -17.40 10.34 39.62
N LEU A 378 -18.19 11.39 39.64
CA LEU A 378 -17.86 12.72 40.10
C LEU A 378 -18.82 13.08 41.24
N ARG A 379 -18.28 13.51 42.38
CA ARG A 379 -19.09 13.99 43.50
C ARG A 379 -19.25 15.50 43.39
N PHE A 380 -20.49 15.97 43.18
CA PHE A 380 -20.80 17.40 43.12
C PHE A 380 -20.96 17.98 44.53
N PRO A 381 -20.67 19.27 44.76
CA PRO A 381 -21.02 19.94 46.02
C PRO A 381 -22.52 19.75 46.31
N ARG A 382 -22.88 19.32 47.53
CA ARG A 382 -24.22 18.87 47.98
C ARG A 382 -24.56 17.38 47.80
N GLU A 383 -23.59 16.48 47.95
CA GLU A 383 -23.79 15.01 48.07
C GLU A 383 -24.48 14.31 46.88
N ARG A 384 -24.45 14.92 45.69
CA ARG A 384 -24.98 14.28 44.48
C ARG A 384 -23.85 13.57 43.74
N ASP A 385 -24.02 12.27 43.54
CA ASP A 385 -23.18 11.48 42.66
C ASP A 385 -23.62 11.67 41.21
N THR A 386 -22.68 12.08 40.36
CA THR A 386 -22.87 12.20 38.92
C THR A 386 -21.87 11.30 38.21
N VAL A 387 -22.22 10.83 37.02
CA VAL A 387 -21.34 10.00 36.20
C VAL A 387 -20.95 10.77 34.94
N ILE A 388 -19.65 10.89 34.69
CA ILE A 388 -19.10 11.50 33.47
C ILE A 388 -18.49 10.42 32.60
N THR A 389 -18.79 10.44 31.31
CA THR A 389 -18.25 9.50 30.32
C THR A 389 -17.50 10.25 29.21
N ASP A 390 -16.25 9.87 28.97
CA ASP A 390 -15.50 10.29 27.78
C ASP A 390 -15.88 9.43 26.58
N THR A 391 -16.11 10.08 25.45
CA THR A 391 -16.53 9.45 24.19
C THR A 391 -15.42 9.51 23.16
N VAL A 392 -15.48 8.60 22.17
CA VAL A 392 -14.55 8.60 21.04
C VAL A 392 -14.66 9.93 20.31
N GLY A 393 -13.52 10.52 19.94
CA GLY A 393 -13.51 11.78 19.22
C GLY A 393 -14.04 11.68 17.79
N PHE A 394 -14.70 12.74 17.34
CA PHE A 394 -15.05 12.89 15.93
C PHE A 394 -13.81 13.16 15.06
N ILE A 395 -13.89 12.78 13.80
CA ILE A 395 -12.96 13.13 12.71
C ILE A 395 -13.71 13.92 11.65
N LYS A 396 -13.00 14.68 10.82
CA LYS A 396 -13.60 15.49 9.75
C LYS A 396 -14.03 14.68 8.54
#